data_AF-A0AA49XTS7-F1
#
_entry.id   AF-A0AA49XTS7-F1
#
_cell.length_a   1.000
_cell.length_b   1.000
_cell.length_c   1.000
_cell.angle_alpha   90.00
_cell.angle_beta   90.00
_cell.angle_gamma   90.00
#
_symmetry.space_group_name_H-M   'P 1'
#
loop_
_entity.id
_entity.type
_entity.pdbx_description
1 polymer ?
#
loop_
_entity_poly.entity_id
_entity_poly.type
_entity_poly.pdbx_seq_one_letter_code
_entity_poly.pdbx_strand_id
1 'polypeptide(L)'
;KEDQDLNGDNGLGSGYMSSLVNSMSLMLEEFYSQLDVVGVSSFTGDGFDEFMQCVDKKVDEYDQYYKQEREKALNLKKEKEEMRKQKSLNGLMKDLGLNEKSSAAASDNDSIDAISDLEEDANDGLVDRDEDEGVEREYTFPGEERTKGEVNENSAPDLQRRYQEA
;
A
#
# COMPACT_ATOMS: atom_id res chain seq x y z
N LYS A 1 15.61 55.78 -14.88
CA LYS A 1 14.81 54.67 -15.45
C LYS A 1 15.75 53.59 -15.94
N GLU A 2 16.70 53.23 -15.10
CA GLU A 2 17.77 52.21 -15.17
C GLU A 2 18.13 52.05 -13.68
N ASP A 3 18.38 50.83 -13.19
CA ASP A 3 18.56 50.40 -11.77
C ASP A 3 17.42 49.57 -11.15
N GLN A 4 16.58 48.91 -11.97
CA GLN A 4 15.70 47.84 -11.46
C GLN A 4 15.87 46.48 -12.16
N ASP A 5 16.90 46.32 -12.99
CA ASP A 5 17.13 45.10 -13.78
C ASP A 5 18.31 44.24 -13.25
N LEU A 6 18.74 44.43 -12.00
CA LEU A 6 19.87 43.70 -11.40
C LEU A 6 19.51 42.85 -10.17
N ASN A 7 18.23 42.50 -9.99
CA ASN A 7 17.84 41.52 -8.99
C ASN A 7 17.34 40.22 -9.66
N GLY A 8 18.29 39.31 -9.89
CA GLY A 8 18.07 37.87 -9.72
C GLY A 8 17.08 37.20 -10.67
N ASP A 9 17.32 37.30 -11.97
CA ASP A 9 16.77 36.40 -12.98
C ASP A 9 17.42 35.01 -12.90
N ASN A 10 17.16 34.29 -11.81
CA ASN A 10 17.35 32.84 -11.72
C ASN A 10 15.98 32.18 -11.49
N GLY A 11 15.11 32.26 -12.50
CA GLY A 11 14.19 31.20 -12.96
C GLY A 11 13.35 30.33 -12.00
N LEU A 12 13.32 30.58 -10.69
CA LEU A 12 12.57 29.81 -9.70
C LEU A 12 11.56 30.73 -9.01
N GLY A 13 10.52 31.07 -9.77
CA GLY A 13 9.15 31.30 -9.29
C GLY A 13 8.94 32.22 -8.09
N SER A 14 8.33 33.38 -8.38
CA SER A 14 7.72 34.30 -7.42
C SER A 14 7.21 33.67 -6.11
N GLY A 15 7.64 34.26 -4.98
CA GLY A 15 7.17 34.15 -3.59
C GLY A 15 6.45 32.88 -3.11
N TYR A 16 5.30 32.55 -3.71
CA TYR A 16 4.49 31.40 -3.35
C TYR A 16 5.17 30.05 -3.66
N MET A 17 5.83 29.90 -4.82
CA MET A 17 6.53 28.65 -5.14
C MET A 17 7.74 28.41 -4.25
N SER A 18 8.52 29.45 -3.94
CA SER A 18 9.64 29.34 -3.00
C SER A 18 9.18 28.95 -1.59
N SER A 19 8.07 29.54 -1.12
CA SER A 19 7.48 29.19 0.18
C SER A 19 6.95 27.77 0.23
N LEU A 20 6.27 27.32 -0.84
CA LEU A 20 5.75 25.95 -0.96
C LEU A 20 6.88 24.91 -1.05
N VAL A 21 7.93 25.17 -1.82
CA VAL A 21 9.11 24.30 -1.90
C VAL A 21 9.77 24.19 -0.53
N ASN A 22 9.84 25.30 0.22
CA ASN A 22 10.36 25.28 1.59
C ASN A 22 9.44 24.47 2.52
N SER A 23 8.11 24.67 2.46
CA SER A 23 7.18 23.91 3.32
C SER A 23 7.09 22.43 2.96
N MET A 24 7.41 22.04 1.72
CA MET A 24 7.46 20.63 1.29
C MET A 24 8.87 20.02 1.35
N SER A 25 9.91 20.80 1.65
CA SER A 25 11.31 20.34 1.60
C SER A 25 11.57 19.12 2.49
N LEU A 26 11.05 19.09 3.71
CA LEU A 26 11.18 17.95 4.63
C LEU A 26 10.48 16.69 4.12
N MET A 27 9.33 16.85 3.47
CA MET A 27 8.60 15.71 2.89
C MET A 27 9.36 15.15 1.68
N LEU A 28 9.93 16.03 0.86
CA LEU A 28 10.77 15.64 -0.26
C LEU A 28 12.07 14.97 0.21
N GLU A 29 12.69 15.47 1.28
CA GLU A 29 13.89 14.86 1.86
C GLU A 29 13.61 13.43 2.34
N GLU A 30 12.52 13.22 3.10
CA GLU A 30 12.10 11.89 3.53
C GLU A 30 11.85 10.97 2.33
N PHE A 31 11.12 11.45 1.31
CA PHE A 31 10.84 10.68 0.10
C PHE A 31 12.11 10.30 -0.67
N TYR A 32 13.04 11.24 -0.89
CA TYR A 32 14.28 10.96 -1.60
C TYR A 32 15.28 10.15 -0.79
N SER A 33 15.20 10.15 0.54
CA SER A 33 16.04 9.30 1.38
C SER A 33 15.76 7.80 1.18
N GLN A 34 14.53 7.46 0.76
CA GLN A 34 14.09 6.08 0.56
C GLN A 34 14.42 5.54 -0.84
N LEU A 35 14.78 6.40 -1.80
CA LEU A 35 14.99 6.03 -3.19
C LEU A 35 16.49 5.89 -3.52
N ASP A 36 16.84 4.83 -4.24
CA ASP A 36 18.12 4.73 -4.94
C ASP A 36 17.91 5.15 -6.40
N VAL A 37 18.71 6.11 -6.88
CA VAL A 37 18.54 6.72 -8.20
C VAL A 37 19.76 6.45 -9.07
N VAL A 38 19.52 5.93 -10.28
CA VAL A 38 20.55 5.61 -11.27
C VAL A 38 20.18 6.15 -12.64
N GLY A 39 21.16 6.59 -13.41
CA GLY A 39 20.99 6.98 -14.81
C GLY A 39 21.27 5.82 -15.74
N VAL A 40 20.36 5.51 -16.65
CA VAL A 40 20.54 4.42 -17.62
C VAL A 40 20.27 4.87 -19.06
N SER A 41 20.98 4.27 -20.01
CA SER A 41 20.69 4.39 -21.44
C SER A 41 20.17 3.06 -21.94
N SER A 42 18.86 2.96 -22.17
CA SER A 42 18.21 1.73 -22.68
C SER A 42 18.71 1.34 -24.07
N PHE A 43 19.31 2.27 -24.82
CA PHE A 43 19.82 1.98 -26.17
C PHE A 43 21.22 1.37 -26.14
N THR A 44 22.10 1.85 -25.26
CA THR A 44 23.49 1.38 -25.17
C THR A 44 23.71 0.36 -24.07
N GLY A 45 22.75 0.18 -23.15
CA GLY A 45 22.88 -0.66 -21.96
C GLY A 45 23.74 -0.02 -20.86
N ASP A 46 24.12 1.25 -21.01
CA ASP A 46 24.92 1.95 -20.00
C ASP A 46 24.10 2.17 -18.72
N GLY A 47 24.75 2.00 -17.56
CA GLY A 47 24.13 2.12 -16.23
C GLY A 47 23.28 0.93 -15.76
N PHE A 48 23.08 -0.12 -16.57
CA PHE A 48 22.25 -1.27 -16.17
C PHE A 48 22.88 -2.13 -15.07
N ASP A 49 24.22 -2.21 -15.01
CA ASP A 49 24.90 -2.92 -13.94
C ASP A 49 24.68 -2.23 -12.58
N GLU A 50 24.74 -0.90 -12.55
CA GLU A 50 24.46 -0.08 -11.36
C GLU A 50 22.99 -0.19 -10.97
N PHE A 51 22.08 -0.15 -11.95
CA PHE A 51 20.66 -0.40 -11.72
C PHE A 51 20.40 -1.74 -11.03
N MET A 52 21.01 -2.82 -11.52
CA MET A 52 20.82 -4.15 -10.92
C MET A 52 21.40 -4.24 -9.51
N GLN A 53 22.52 -3.56 -9.23
CA GLN A 53 23.05 -3.47 -7.86
C GLN A 53 22.10 -2.73 -6.91
N CYS A 54 21.46 -1.65 -7.37
CA CYS A 54 20.43 -0.96 -6.60
C CYS A 54 19.20 -1.84 -6.37
N VAL A 55 18.78 -2.64 -7.35
CA VAL A 55 17.69 -3.61 -7.19
C VAL A 55 18.03 -4.64 -6.12
N ASP A 56 19.22 -5.26 -6.19
CA ASP A 56 19.65 -6.27 -5.22
C ASP A 56 19.67 -5.69 -3.79
N LYS A 57 20.20 -4.47 -3.62
CA LYS A 57 20.18 -3.74 -2.33
C LYS A 57 18.75 -3.51 -1.82
N LYS A 58 17.82 -3.13 -2.71
CA LYS A 58 16.41 -2.90 -2.33
C LYS A 58 15.67 -4.19 -1.98
N VAL A 59 16.05 -5.33 -2.54
CA VAL A 59 15.53 -6.64 -2.13
C VAL A 59 15.90 -6.93 -0.67
N ASP A 60 17.17 -6.69 -0.30
CA ASP A 60 17.62 -6.85 1.08
C ASP A 60 16.87 -5.92 2.05
N GLU A 61 16.69 -4.64 1.69
CA GLU A 61 15.91 -3.67 2.48
C GLU A 61 14.44 -4.09 2.63
N TYR A 62 13.84 -4.64 1.57
CA TYR A 62 12.46 -5.13 1.57
C TYR A 62 12.27 -6.26 2.57
N ASP A 63 13.13 -7.29 2.55
CA ASP A 63 13.01 -8.45 3.43
C ASP A 63 13.26 -8.08 4.91
N GLN A 64 14.19 -7.15 5.15
CA GLN A 64 14.55 -6.74 6.51
C GLN A 64 13.50 -5.85 7.17
N TYR A 65 13.01 -4.84 6.45
CA TYR A 65 12.17 -3.79 7.05
C TYR A 65 10.71 -3.96 6.64
N TYR A 66 10.44 -3.89 5.35
CA TYR A 66 9.07 -3.78 4.83
C TYR A 66 8.26 -5.07 5.05
N LYS A 67 8.83 -6.23 4.75
CA LYS A 67 8.16 -7.52 4.90
C LYS A 67 7.78 -7.79 6.35
N GLN A 68 8.69 -7.50 7.28
CA GLN A 68 8.44 -7.67 8.71
C GLN A 68 7.34 -6.73 9.21
N GLU A 69 7.34 -5.47 8.75
CA GLU A 69 6.29 -4.51 9.08
C GLU A 69 4.94 -4.96 8.52
N ARG A 70 4.91 -5.41 7.27
CA ARG A 70 3.71 -5.93 6.61
C ARG A 70 3.13 -7.13 7.34
N GLU A 71 3.96 -8.08 7.76
CA GLU A 71 3.52 -9.24 8.53
C GLU A 71 2.96 -8.84 9.89
N LYS A 72 3.58 -7.88 10.58
CA LYS A 72 3.05 -7.31 11.84
C LYS A 72 1.69 -6.65 11.62
N ALA A 73 1.54 -5.85 10.57
CA ALA A 73 0.28 -5.20 10.23
C ALA A 73 -0.82 -6.23 9.93
N LEU A 74 -0.49 -7.29 9.19
CA LEU A 74 -1.43 -8.37 8.88
C LEU A 74 -1.86 -9.13 10.15
N ASN A 75 -0.92 -9.44 11.04
CA ASN A 75 -1.23 -10.12 12.31
C ASN A 75 -2.09 -9.25 13.22
N LEU A 76 -1.81 -7.94 13.29
CA LEU A 76 -2.62 -6.99 14.03
C LEU A 76 -4.05 -6.91 13.47
N LYS A 77 -4.21 -6.90 12.14
CA LYS A 77 -5.53 -6.92 11.48
C LYS A 77 -6.31 -8.19 11.86
N LYS A 78 -5.66 -9.36 11.81
CA LYS A 78 -6.26 -10.65 12.20
C LYS A 78 -6.69 -10.68 13.66
N GLU A 79 -5.85 -10.22 14.58
CA GLU A 79 -6.18 -10.16 16.01
C GLU A 79 -7.37 -9.22 16.29
N LYS A 80 -7.41 -8.06 15.64
CA LYS A 80 -8.55 -7.12 15.73
C LYS A 80 -9.84 -7.76 15.21
N GLU A 81 -9.77 -8.52 14.12
CA GLU A 81 -10.92 -9.23 13.56
C GLU A 81 -11.41 -10.37 14.47
N GLU A 82 -10.50 -11.17 15.03
CA GLU A 82 -10.83 -12.22 16.01
C GLU A 82 -11.48 -11.64 17.26
N MET A 83 -10.94 -10.54 17.79
CA MET A 83 -11.54 -9.84 18.94
C MET A 83 -12.95 -9.33 18.60
N ARG A 84 -13.16 -8.80 17.39
CA ARG A 84 -14.48 -8.36 16.91
C ARG A 84 -15.45 -9.54 16.81
N LYS A 85 -15.02 -10.67 16.24
CA LYS A 85 -15.80 -11.91 16.15
C LYS A 85 -16.16 -12.44 17.54
N GLN A 86 -15.22 -12.47 18.48
CA GLN A 86 -15.46 -12.89 19.86
C GLN A 86 -16.45 -11.97 20.59
N LYS A 87 -16.31 -10.64 20.45
CA LYS A 87 -17.26 -9.67 21.01
C LYS A 87 -18.66 -9.86 20.42
N SER A 88 -18.76 -10.07 19.10
CA SER A 88 -20.02 -10.34 18.42
C SER A 88 -20.66 -11.66 18.89
N LEU A 89 -19.88 -12.74 19.00
CA LEU A 89 -20.37 -14.01 19.55
C LEU A 89 -20.81 -13.89 21.01
N ASN A 90 -20.08 -13.15 21.84
CA ASN A 90 -20.45 -12.93 23.24
C ASN A 90 -21.76 -12.13 23.36
N GLY A 91 -21.90 -11.05 22.57
CA GLY A 91 -23.16 -10.30 22.47
C GLY A 91 -24.32 -11.20 22.02
N LEU A 92 -24.11 -12.00 20.97
CA LEU A 92 -25.11 -12.94 20.49
C LEU A 92 -25.48 -14.00 21.54
N MET A 93 -24.52 -14.58 22.26
CA MET A 93 -24.78 -15.53 23.35
C MET A 93 -25.55 -14.91 24.51
N LYS A 94 -25.28 -13.64 24.83
CA LYS A 94 -26.02 -12.86 25.83
C LYS A 94 -27.47 -12.64 25.39
N ASP A 95 -27.68 -12.24 24.13
CA ASP A 95 -29.01 -11.97 23.57
C ASP A 95 -29.85 -13.25 23.38
N LEU A 96 -29.21 -14.39 23.06
CA LEU A 96 -29.86 -15.70 23.01
C LEU A 96 -30.17 -16.30 24.40
N GLY A 97 -29.80 -15.64 25.49
CA GLY A 97 -30.16 -16.05 26.85
C GLY A 97 -29.56 -17.40 27.30
N LEU A 98 -28.46 -17.85 26.67
CA LEU A 98 -27.83 -19.14 26.99
C LEU A 98 -27.23 -19.21 28.41
N ASN A 99 -27.11 -18.06 29.10
CA ASN A 99 -26.73 -17.96 30.51
C ASN A 99 -27.91 -17.94 31.50
N GLU A 100 -29.16 -18.04 31.04
CA GLU A 100 -30.34 -18.00 31.92
C GLU A 100 -31.14 -19.31 31.86
N LYS A 101 -30.56 -20.36 32.43
CA LYS A 101 -31.34 -21.45 33.02
C LYS A 101 -31.06 -21.58 34.51
N SER A 102 -31.16 -20.46 35.24
CA SER A 102 -31.30 -20.49 36.71
C SER A 102 -31.81 -19.19 37.33
N SER A 103 -32.91 -18.60 36.85
CA SER A 103 -33.81 -17.81 37.72
C SER A 103 -35.04 -17.34 36.95
N ALA A 104 -36.18 -17.94 37.25
CA ALA A 104 -37.48 -17.37 36.95
C ALA A 104 -37.71 -16.12 37.80
N ALA A 105 -38.06 -14.98 37.18
CA ALA A 105 -39.16 -14.08 37.55
C ALA A 105 -38.95 -12.65 37.00
N ALA A 106 -39.92 -12.21 36.19
CA ALA A 106 -40.47 -10.86 36.07
C ALA A 106 -39.55 -9.62 36.11
N SER A 107 -39.48 -8.87 35.01
CA SER A 107 -39.82 -7.42 35.03
C SER A 107 -40.10 -6.89 33.63
N ASP A 108 -41.13 -6.08 33.57
CA ASP A 108 -41.62 -5.23 32.50
C ASP A 108 -40.83 -3.89 32.46
N ASN A 109 -40.82 -3.21 31.31
CA ASN A 109 -40.19 -1.92 30.97
C ASN A 109 -38.64 -1.81 30.97
N ASP A 110 -38.04 -1.47 29.83
CA ASP A 110 -37.71 -0.07 29.44
C ASP A 110 -36.69 -0.04 28.27
N SER A 111 -36.86 0.92 27.36
CA SER A 111 -35.94 1.33 26.29
C SER A 111 -35.49 0.30 25.24
N ILE A 112 -36.13 0.33 24.07
CA ILE A 112 -35.45 0.02 22.79
C ILE A 112 -34.46 1.17 22.56
N ASP A 113 -33.26 1.05 23.11
CA ASP A 113 -32.11 1.86 22.72
C ASP A 113 -31.31 1.07 21.68
N ALA A 114 -31.97 0.79 20.55
CA ALA A 114 -31.33 0.31 19.34
C ALA A 114 -30.69 1.50 18.62
N ILE A 115 -29.81 2.23 19.32
CA ILE A 115 -28.89 3.14 18.64
C ILE A 115 -27.83 2.24 18.02
N SER A 116 -28.08 1.96 16.76
CA SER A 116 -27.14 1.51 15.75
C SER A 116 -25.85 2.34 15.83
N ASP A 117 -24.93 1.95 16.70
CA ASP A 117 -23.51 2.33 16.67
C ASP A 117 -22.79 1.54 15.55
N LEU A 118 -23.42 1.53 14.37
CA LEU A 118 -22.96 0.90 13.15
C LEU A 118 -22.40 1.98 12.22
N GLU A 119 -21.65 2.94 12.73
CA GLU A 119 -20.90 3.87 11.89
C GLU A 119 -19.56 4.21 12.53
N GLU A 120 -18.62 3.28 12.46
CA GLU A 120 -17.24 3.65 12.18
C GLU A 120 -16.56 2.48 11.46
N ASP A 121 -16.10 2.76 10.24
CA ASP A 121 -15.14 1.96 9.47
C ASP A 121 -15.66 0.86 8.53
N ALA A 122 -16.92 0.92 8.07
CA ALA A 122 -17.42 -0.01 7.04
C ALA A 122 -16.93 0.31 5.60
N ASN A 123 -16.05 1.29 5.40
CA ASN A 123 -15.60 1.66 4.06
C ASN A 123 -14.21 2.31 4.03
N ASP A 124 -13.16 1.56 4.37
CA ASP A 124 -11.77 1.93 4.03
C ASP A 124 -11.46 1.72 2.53
N GLY A 125 -12.47 1.42 1.69
CA GLY A 125 -12.30 1.15 0.25
C GLY A 125 -11.45 -0.08 -0.09
N LEU A 126 -10.92 -0.78 0.92
CA LEU A 126 -10.15 -2.00 0.80
C LEU A 126 -11.11 -3.18 0.68
N VAL A 127 -11.55 -3.46 -0.55
CA VAL A 127 -12.15 -4.74 -0.89
C VAL A 127 -11.02 -5.76 -0.90
N ASP A 128 -11.02 -6.71 0.05
CA ASP A 128 -10.07 -7.82 0.03
C ASP A 128 -10.28 -8.59 -1.29
N ARG A 129 -9.19 -8.89 -2.00
CA ARG A 129 -9.26 -9.64 -3.25
C ARG A 129 -9.75 -11.06 -2.94
N ASP A 130 -10.82 -11.50 -3.58
CA ASP A 130 -11.32 -12.85 -3.43
C ASP A 130 -10.20 -13.85 -3.79
N GLU A 131 -9.90 -14.79 -2.88
CA GLU A 131 -8.82 -15.78 -3.06
C GLU A 131 -9.01 -16.66 -4.32
N ASP A 132 -10.22 -16.69 -4.87
CA ASP A 132 -10.60 -17.41 -6.10
C ASP A 132 -10.45 -16.58 -7.39
N GLU A 133 -10.08 -15.30 -7.30
CA GLU A 133 -9.92 -14.42 -8.47
C GLU A 133 -8.53 -14.61 -9.11
N GLY A 134 -8.46 -15.49 -10.12
CA GLY A 134 -7.24 -15.76 -10.87
C GLY A 134 -6.56 -14.48 -11.40
N VAL A 135 -5.22 -14.45 -11.39
CA VAL A 135 -4.42 -13.33 -11.90
C VAL A 135 -4.34 -13.37 -13.42
N GLU A 136 -5.47 -13.33 -14.11
CA GLU A 136 -5.49 -13.24 -15.57
C GLU A 136 -5.26 -11.79 -16.01
N ARG A 137 -4.11 -11.54 -16.64
CA ARG A 137 -3.80 -10.25 -17.26
C ARG A 137 -4.63 -10.09 -18.52
N GLU A 138 -5.65 -9.24 -18.48
CA GLU A 138 -6.44 -8.87 -19.66
C GLU A 138 -5.69 -7.80 -20.47
N TYR A 139 -5.31 -8.13 -21.71
CA TYR A 139 -4.62 -7.21 -22.62
C TYR A 139 -5.60 -6.65 -23.67
N THR A 140 -5.55 -5.35 -23.90
CA THR A 140 -6.42 -4.63 -24.84
C THR A 140 -5.88 -4.55 -26.29
N PHE A 141 -4.72 -5.15 -26.58
CA PHE A 141 -4.05 -5.06 -27.89
C PHE A 141 -4.19 -6.34 -28.74
N PRO A 142 -4.14 -6.24 -30.09
CA PRO A 142 -4.27 -7.39 -31.00
C PRO A 142 -3.12 -8.41 -30.86
N GLY A 143 -3.46 -9.70 -30.91
CA GLY A 143 -2.65 -10.81 -30.40
C GLY A 143 -1.25 -11.05 -31.00
N GLU A 144 -0.90 -10.48 -32.15
CA GLU A 144 0.41 -10.74 -32.79
C GLU A 144 1.56 -9.85 -32.25
N GLU A 145 1.23 -8.70 -31.66
CA GLU A 145 2.22 -7.85 -30.97
C GLU A 145 2.32 -8.15 -29.47
N ARG A 146 1.37 -8.93 -28.93
CA ARG A 146 1.26 -9.28 -27.50
C ARG A 146 2.54 -9.88 -26.93
N THR A 147 3.21 -10.78 -27.67
CA THR A 147 4.29 -11.63 -27.15
C THR A 147 5.69 -11.14 -27.52
N LYS A 148 5.82 -10.10 -28.35
CA LYS A 148 7.12 -9.63 -28.85
C LYS A 148 7.97 -8.95 -27.77
N GLY A 149 7.35 -8.47 -26.70
CA GLY A 149 8.04 -7.84 -25.56
C GLY A 149 8.01 -8.66 -24.28
N GLU A 150 7.48 -9.89 -24.30
CA GLU A 150 7.41 -10.72 -23.11
C GLU A 150 8.80 -11.24 -22.74
N VAL A 151 9.22 -10.94 -21.50
CA VAL A 151 10.39 -11.54 -20.88
C VAL A 151 10.01 -12.99 -20.58
N ASN A 152 10.66 -13.92 -21.27
CA ASN A 152 10.46 -15.35 -21.10
C ASN A 152 11.81 -16.06 -21.20
N GLU A 153 11.84 -17.37 -20.91
CA GLU A 153 13.08 -18.17 -20.90
C GLU A 153 13.83 -18.14 -22.24
N ASN A 154 13.12 -17.92 -23.35
CA ASN A 154 13.71 -17.88 -24.69
C ASN A 154 14.22 -16.47 -25.07
N SER A 155 13.61 -15.41 -24.53
CA SER A 155 13.89 -14.01 -24.87
C SER A 155 14.96 -13.40 -23.97
N ALA A 156 14.88 -13.65 -22.66
CA ALA A 156 15.85 -13.16 -21.68
C ALA A 156 15.97 -14.12 -20.48
N PRO A 157 16.72 -15.23 -20.64
CA PRO A 157 16.80 -16.31 -19.64
C PRO A 157 17.35 -15.85 -18.29
N ASP A 158 18.34 -14.96 -18.28
CA ASP A 158 18.93 -14.47 -17.03
C ASP A 158 17.97 -13.57 -16.24
N LEU A 159 17.19 -12.73 -16.93
CA LEU A 159 16.14 -11.93 -16.29
C LEU A 159 15.01 -12.82 -15.78
N GLN A 160 14.58 -13.79 -16.59
CA GLN A 160 13.50 -14.71 -16.20
C GLN A 160 13.90 -15.55 -14.98
N ARG A 161 15.13 -16.02 -14.91
CA ARG A 161 15.64 -16.78 -13.75
C ARG A 161 15.62 -15.93 -12.48
N ARG A 162 16.06 -14.67 -12.55
CA ARG A 162 15.99 -13.74 -11.40
C ARG A 162 14.56 -13.52 -10.91
N TYR A 163 13.60 -13.38 -11.82
CA TYR A 163 12.18 -13.27 -11.46
C TYR A 163 11.62 -14.51 -10.76
N GLN A 164 12.14 -15.70 -11.05
CA GLN A 164 11.73 -16.94 -10.40
C GLN A 164 12.42 -17.17 -9.05
N GLU A 165 13.58 -16.55 -8.85
CA GLU A 165 14.39 -16.65 -7.62
C GLU A 165 14.00 -15.62 -6.55
N ALA A 166 13.42 -14.48 -6.94
CA ALA A 166 12.87 -13.46 -6.05
C ALA A 166 11.46 -13.82 -5.52
#